data_AF-A0A920TU80-F1
#
_entry.id   AF-A0A920TU80-F1
#
_cell.length_a   1.000
_cell.length_b   1.000
_cell.length_c   1.000
_cell.angle_alpha   90.00
_cell.angle_beta   90.00
_cell.angle_gamma   90.00
#
_symmetry.space_group_name_H-M   'P 1'
#
loop_
_entity.id
_entity.type
_entity.pdbx_description
1 polymer ?
#
loop_
_entity_poly.entity_id
_entity_poly.type
_entity_poly.pdbx_seq_one_letter_code
_entity_poly.pdbx_strand_id
1 'polypeptide(L)' 'MTAYARPESIVETEWVYEHLDDPSVRLVEVDVDTDVFDHGHISGAVGWNWQSQLQQGMVRDLIDKEGMQKVIVRLRY' A
#
# COMPACT_ATOMS: atom_id res chain seq x y z
N MET A 1 12.66 -9.64 25.71
CA MET A 1 11.75 -9.42 24.56
C MET A 1 12.56 -9.74 23.32
N THR A 2 12.19 -10.79 22.60
CA THR A 2 12.87 -11.15 21.35
C THR A 2 12.52 -10.10 20.31
N ALA A 3 13.53 -9.47 19.72
CA ALA A 3 13.33 -8.58 18.57
C ALA A 3 12.63 -9.35 17.43
N TYR A 4 11.87 -8.64 16.60
CA TYR A 4 11.26 -9.23 15.41
C TYR A 4 12.31 -9.96 14.56
N ALA A 5 11.91 -11.02 13.85
CA ALA A 5 12.82 -11.78 12.99
C ALA A 5 13.39 -10.94 11.83
N ARG A 6 12.66 -9.88 11.44
CA ARG A 6 13.04 -8.89 10.42
C ARG A 6 12.61 -7.49 10.86
N PRO A 7 13.37 -6.84 11.75
CA PRO A 7 13.00 -5.52 12.27
C PRO A 7 12.95 -4.46 11.16
N GLU A 8 13.66 -4.64 10.04
CA GLU A 8 13.68 -3.73 8.89
C GLU A 8 12.36 -3.70 8.09
N SER A 9 11.44 -4.64 8.34
CA SER A 9 10.15 -4.72 7.64
C SER A 9 9.01 -3.96 8.33
N ILE A 10 9.28 -3.37 9.50
CA ILE A 10 8.32 -2.58 10.27
C ILE A 10 8.99 -1.25 10.59
N VAL A 11 8.29 -0.15 10.37
CA VAL A 11 8.78 1.20 10.65
C VAL A 11 7.86 1.89 11.66
N GLU A 12 8.43 2.80 12.45
CA GLU A 12 7.67 3.68 13.33
C GLU A 12 6.99 4.79 12.52
N THR A 13 5.94 5.40 13.09
CA THR A 13 5.23 6.50 12.42
C THR A 13 6.12 7.72 12.19
N GLU A 14 7.08 7.98 13.07
CA GLU A 14 8.05 9.07 12.90
C GLU A 14 8.91 8.87 11.65
N TRP A 15 9.35 7.63 11.38
CA TRP A 15 10.11 7.34 10.17
C TRP A 15 9.30 7.67 8.92
N VAL A 16 8.00 7.37 8.90
CA VAL A 16 7.12 7.72 7.77
C VAL A 16 7.06 9.24 7.57
N TYR A 17 6.91 10.00 8.66
CA TYR A 17 6.88 11.45 8.63
C TYR A 17 8.19 12.05 8.09
N GLU A 18 9.34 11.51 8.50
CA GLU A 18 10.66 11.94 8.01
C GLU A 18 10.91 11.62 6.53
N HIS A 19 10.20 10.66 5.94
CA HIS A 19 10.40 10.17 4.57
C HIS A 19 9.27 10.52 3.59
N LEU A 20 8.37 11.45 3.95
CA LEU A 20 7.23 11.83 3.10
C LEU A 20 7.63 12.31 1.70
N ASP A 21 8.77 12.99 1.58
CA ASP A 21 9.28 13.55 0.33
C ASP A 21 10.39 12.68 -0.32
N ASP A 22 10.68 11.49 0.22
CA ASP A 22 11.72 10.61 -0.34
C ASP A 22 11.24 9.99 -1.67
N PRO A 23 11.90 10.29 -2.81
CA PRO A 23 11.48 9.75 -4.11
C PRO A 23 11.64 8.23 -4.21
N SER A 24 12.38 7.59 -3.31
CA SER A 24 12.55 6.14 -3.23
C SER A 24 11.47 5.44 -2.38
N VAL A 25 10.64 6.21 -1.66
CA VAL A 25 9.57 5.70 -0.80
C VAL A 25 8.20 5.96 -1.45
N ARG A 26 7.30 4.97 -1.38
CA ARG A 26 5.90 5.12 -1.77
C ARG A 26 5.00 4.57 -0.68
N LEU A 27 4.11 5.42 -0.19
CA LEU A 27 3.12 5.05 0.81
C LEU A 27 1.87 4.53 0.10
N VAL A 28 1.39 3.39 0.56
CA VAL A 28 0.18 2.74 0.04
C VAL A 28 -0.73 2.44 1.22
N GLU A 29 -1.89 3.07 1.24
CA GLU A 29 -2.97 2.71 2.15
C GLU A 29 -3.79 1.59 1.50
N VAL A 30 -4.03 0.51 2.23
CA VAL A 30 -4.79 -0.64 1.72
C VAL A 30 -5.96 -0.88 2.65
N ASP A 31 -7.17 -0.74 2.14
CA ASP A 31 -8.40 -0.99 2.90
C ASP A 31 -9.43 -1.74 2.04
N VAL A 32 -10.38 -2.38 2.73
CA VAL A 32 -11.63 -2.90 2.16
C VAL A 32 -12.58 -1.76 1.84
N ASP A 33 -12.63 -0.73 2.69
CA ASP A 33 -13.44 0.48 2.50
C ASP A 33 -12.56 1.66 2.08
N THR A 34 -12.57 1.97 0.79
CA THR A 34 -11.75 3.07 0.25
C THR A 34 -12.34 4.45 0.47
N ASP A 35 -13.59 4.57 0.93
CA ASP A 35 -14.16 5.88 1.24
C ASP A 35 -13.40 6.55 2.40
N VAL A 36 -12.75 5.77 3.26
CA VAL A 36 -11.90 6.26 4.35
C VAL A 36 -10.71 7.06 3.80
N PHE A 37 -10.06 6.56 2.74
CA PHE A 37 -8.94 7.25 2.11
C PHE A 37 -9.36 8.65 1.65
N ASP A 38 -10.53 8.78 1.02
CA ASP A 38 -11.03 10.06 0.52
C ASP A 38 -11.37 11.07 1.64
N HIS A 39 -11.67 10.59 2.86
CA HIS A 39 -11.90 11.44 4.02
C HIS A 39 -10.62 11.98 4.67
N GLY A 40 -9.48 11.33 4.42
CA GLY A 40 -8.18 11.78 4.89
C GLY A 40 -7.15 10.67 4.91
N HIS A 41 -5.96 10.95 4.38
CA HIS A 41 -4.85 10.01 4.27
C HIS A 41 -3.52 10.74 4.45
N ILE A 42 -2.44 9.97 4.59
CA ILE A 42 -1.08 10.52 4.66
C ILE A 42 -0.74 11.19 3.33
N SER A 43 -0.16 12.39 3.38
CA SER A 43 0.23 13.15 2.18
C SER A 43 1.11 12.32 1.25
N GLY A 44 0.76 12.27 -0.04
CA GLY A 44 1.49 11.52 -1.06
C GLY A 44 1.23 10.00 -1.06
N ALA A 45 0.40 9.49 -0.14
CA ALA A 45 -0.03 8.10 -0.20
C ALA A 45 -0.99 7.86 -1.36
N VAL A 46 -1.08 6.60 -1.79
CA VAL A 46 -2.11 6.14 -2.72
C VAL A 46 -3.01 5.11 -2.04
N GLY A 47 -4.31 5.18 -2.32
CA GLY A 47 -5.29 4.22 -1.82
C GLY A 47 -5.41 3.01 -2.75
N TRP A 48 -5.29 1.81 -2.20
CA TRP A 48 -5.59 0.56 -2.88
C TRP A 48 -6.82 -0.11 -2.30
N ASN A 49 -7.78 -0.42 -3.17
CA ASN A 49 -8.96 -1.16 -2.80
C ASN A 49 -8.68 -2.67 -2.80
N TRP A 50 -8.78 -3.31 -1.64
CA TRP A 50 -8.52 -4.74 -1.47
C TRP A 50 -9.37 -5.63 -2.38
N GLN A 51 -10.62 -5.26 -2.65
CA GLN A 51 -11.55 -6.10 -3.42
C GLN A 51 -11.43 -5.89 -4.92
N SER A 52 -11.48 -4.64 -5.38
CA SER A 52 -11.53 -4.34 -6.82
C SER A 52 -10.17 -4.35 -7.50
N GLN A 53 -9.07 -4.15 -6.76
CA GLN A 53 -7.74 -4.03 -7.34
C GLN A 53 -6.82 -5.20 -7.04
N LEU A 54 -6.99 -5.88 -5.89
CA LEU A 54 -6.06 -6.94 -5.43
C LEU A 54 -6.62 -8.36 -5.54
N GLN A 55 -7.91 -8.51 -5.87
CA GLN A 55 -8.58 -9.81 -6.06
C GLN A 55 -9.08 -10.00 -7.49
N GLN A 56 -9.28 -11.27 -7.86
CA GLN A 56 -9.95 -11.64 -9.10
C GLN A 56 -11.48 -11.54 -8.91
N GLY A 57 -12.17 -10.88 -9.85
CA GLY A 57 -13.61 -10.61 -9.70
C GLY A 57 -14.53 -11.82 -9.87
N MET A 58 -14.07 -12.91 -10.48
CA MET A 58 -14.89 -14.10 -10.79
C MET A 58 -14.57 -15.31 -9.92
N VAL A 59 -13.36 -15.38 -9.35
CA VAL A 59 -12.91 -16.48 -8.52
C VAL A 59 -12.32 -15.92 -7.24
N ARG A 60 -12.43 -16.68 -6.15
CA ARG A 60 -11.89 -16.26 -4.85
C ARG A 60 -10.37 -16.49 -4.82
N ASP A 61 -9.64 -15.60 -5.51
CA ASP A 61 -8.19 -15.63 -5.61
C ASP A 61 -7.59 -14.23 -5.75
N LEU A 62 -6.29 -14.10 -5.53
CA LEU A 62 -5.53 -12.86 -5.72
C LEU A 62 -5.27 -12.61 -7.20
N ILE A 63 -5.06 -11.34 -7.57
CA ILE A 63 -4.56 -11.02 -8.90
C ILE A 63 -3.26 -11.76 -9.21
N ASP A 64 -3.08 -12.12 -10.48
CA ASP A 64 -1.84 -12.74 -10.94
C ASP A 64 -0.70 -11.71 -11.04
N LYS A 65 0.48 -12.19 -11.45
CA LYS A 65 1.68 -11.37 -11.62
C LYS A 65 1.42 -10.16 -12.55
N GLU A 66 0.68 -10.35 -13.63
CA GLU A 66 0.42 -9.32 -14.63
C GLU A 66 -0.56 -8.27 -14.08
N GLY A 67 -1.56 -8.70 -13.33
CA GLY A 67 -2.44 -7.84 -12.54
C GLY A 67 -1.65 -7.00 -11.56
N MET A 68 -0.75 -7.61 -10.78
CA MET A 68 0.06 -6.88 -9.81
C MET A 68 1.00 -5.88 -10.48
N GLN A 69 1.60 -6.23 -11.62
CA GLN A 69 2.42 -5.29 -12.39
C GLN A 69 1.60 -4.07 -12.84
N LYS A 70 0.35 -4.27 -13.28
CA LYS A 70 -0.54 -3.16 -13.64
C LYS A 70 -0.80 -2.26 -12.43
N VAL A 71 -1.03 -2.84 -11.24
CA VAL A 71 -1.24 -2.08 -9.99
C VAL A 71 0.00 -1.26 -9.63
N ILE A 72 1.19 -1.87 -9.63
CA ILE A 72 2.45 -1.20 -9.27
C ILE A 72 2.82 -0.09 -10.26
N VAL A 73 2.55 -0.25 -11.56
CA VAL A 73 2.87 0.79 -12.56
C VAL A 73 2.12 2.11 -12.26
N ARG A 74 0.96 2.05 -11.60
CA ARG A 74 0.20 3.23 -11.20
C ARG A 74 0.83 4.02 -10.05
N LEU A 75 1.89 3.49 -9.42
CA LEU A 75 2.67 4.19 -8.37
C LEU A 75 3.74 5.15 -8.93
N ARG A 76 3.98 5.12 -10.26
CA ARG A 76 5.08 5.85 -10.91
C ARG A 76 4.71 7.26 -11.36
N TYR A 77 3.44 7.64 -11.27
CA TYR A 77 2.88 8.93 -11.68
C TYR A 77 1.99 9.47 -10.57
#